data_AF-A0A4U1F705-F1
#
_entry.id   AF-A0A4U1F705-F1
#
_cell.length_a   1.000
_cell.length_b   1.000
_cell.length_c   1.000
_cell.angle_alpha   90.00
_cell.angle_beta   90.00
_cell.angle_gamma   90.00
#
_symmetry.space_group_name_H-M   'P 1'
#
loop_
_entity.id
_entity.type
_entity.pdbx_description
1 polymer ?
#
loop_
_entity_poly.entity_id
_entity_poly.type
_entity_poly.pdbx_seq_one_letter_code
_entity_poly.pdbx_strand_id
1 'polypeptide(L)'
;APGIISSPYAGAAGFAPAIGFPQATGVYGDVHRVKIMFNKKENALVQMADANQAQLAMNHLSGQRLYGKVLRATLSKHQAVQLPREGQEDQGLTKDFSNSPLHRFKKPGSKNFQNIFPPSATLHLSNIPPSVTVDDLKNLFTEAGCSVKAFKFFQKDRKMALIQLGSVEEAIQALIELHNHDLGENHHLRVSFSKSTI
;
A
#
# COMPACT_ATOMS: atom_id res chain seq x y z
N ALA A 1 -16.05 10.22 -6.21
CA ALA A 1 -16.71 8.90 -6.35
C ALA A 1 -15.70 7.81 -6.03
N PRO A 2 -16.11 6.66 -5.44
CA PRO A 2 -15.20 5.54 -5.21
C PRO A 2 -14.64 5.03 -6.55
N GLY A 3 -13.42 4.51 -6.53
CA GLY A 3 -12.86 3.76 -7.65
C GLY A 3 -13.32 2.30 -7.59
N ILE A 4 -13.64 1.70 -8.73
CA ILE A 4 -13.58 0.25 -8.89
C ILE A 4 -12.13 -0.08 -9.16
N ILE A 5 -11.53 -0.93 -8.33
CA ILE A 5 -10.26 -1.54 -8.72
C ILE A 5 -10.52 -3.01 -8.97
N SER A 6 -10.57 -3.35 -10.26
CA SER A 6 -10.61 -4.71 -10.74
C SER A 6 -9.18 -5.21 -10.87
N SER A 7 -8.78 -6.18 -10.08
CA SER A 7 -7.63 -6.97 -10.47
C SER A 7 -7.84 -8.39 -10.03
N PRO A 8 -7.64 -9.35 -10.94
CA PRO A 8 -7.62 -10.73 -10.51
C PRO A 8 -6.58 -10.86 -9.38
N TYR A 9 -6.98 -11.47 -8.27
CA TYR A 9 -6.20 -11.71 -7.07
C TYR A 9 -6.10 -13.22 -6.90
N ALA A 10 -4.97 -13.80 -7.28
CA ALA A 10 -4.60 -15.11 -6.76
C ALA A 10 -3.75 -14.86 -5.52
N GLY A 11 -4.38 -14.76 -4.34
CA GLY A 11 -3.64 -14.80 -3.09
C GLY A 11 -2.95 -16.16 -2.96
N ALA A 12 -1.75 -16.17 -2.38
CA ALA A 12 -1.20 -17.41 -1.82
C ALA A 12 -2.24 -17.99 -0.86
N ALA A 13 -2.47 -19.30 -0.93
CA ALA A 13 -3.39 -20.01 -0.06
C ALA A 13 -3.04 -19.71 1.41
N GLY A 14 -3.83 -18.86 2.06
CA GLY A 14 -3.63 -18.48 3.46
C GLY A 14 -3.61 -16.98 3.78
N PHE A 15 -3.43 -16.08 2.80
CA PHE A 15 -3.55 -14.64 3.07
C PHE A 15 -5.01 -14.17 2.93
N ALA A 16 -5.58 -13.66 4.02
CA ALA A 16 -6.91 -13.07 3.99
C ALA A 16 -6.93 -11.92 2.95
N PRO A 17 -7.80 -11.99 1.93
CA PRO A 17 -7.76 -11.10 0.75
C PRO A 17 -8.10 -9.62 1.06
N ALA A 18 -8.29 -9.27 2.34
CA ALA A 18 -8.84 -7.99 2.80
C ALA A 18 -7.82 -6.97 3.33
N ILE A 19 -6.50 -7.28 3.35
CA ILE A 19 -5.51 -6.40 4.01
C ILE A 19 -4.47 -5.84 3.03
N GLY A 20 -4.00 -6.63 2.05
CA GLY A 20 -2.89 -6.19 1.21
C GLY A 20 -3.22 -5.04 0.24
N PHE A 21 -4.38 -5.12 -0.42
CA PHE A 21 -4.78 -4.12 -1.41
C PHE A 21 -5.07 -2.72 -0.84
N PRO A 22 -5.76 -2.57 0.32
CA PRO A 22 -5.91 -1.28 1.00
C PRO A 22 -4.57 -0.56 1.24
N GLN A 23 -3.52 -1.30 1.59
CA GLN A 23 -2.19 -0.75 1.89
C GLN A 23 -1.55 -0.12 0.64
N ALA A 24 -1.64 -0.77 -0.52
CA ALA A 24 -1.14 -0.24 -1.80
C ALA A 24 -1.89 1.03 -2.23
N THR A 25 -3.22 1.03 -2.12
CA THR A 25 -4.03 2.22 -2.41
C THR A 25 -3.80 3.34 -1.39
N GLY A 26 -3.47 2.97 -0.14
CA GLY A 26 -3.16 3.86 0.98
C GLY A 26 -1.99 4.81 0.75
N VAL A 27 -1.11 4.48 -0.20
CA VAL A 27 0.03 5.33 -0.61
C VAL A 27 -0.43 6.53 -1.43
N TYR A 28 -1.53 6.37 -2.17
CA TYR A 28 -2.05 7.36 -3.10
C TYR A 28 -3.25 8.13 -2.53
N GLY A 29 -3.74 7.72 -1.36
CA GLY A 29 -4.79 8.41 -0.64
C GLY A 29 -5.29 7.63 0.57
N ASP A 30 -6.07 8.29 1.41
CA ASP A 30 -6.73 7.68 2.55
C ASP A 30 -7.90 6.83 2.08
N VAL A 31 -7.84 5.53 2.35
CA VAL A 31 -8.90 4.57 2.04
C VAL A 31 -9.96 4.64 3.14
N HIS A 32 -11.21 4.88 2.76
CA HIS A 32 -12.34 4.85 3.69
C HIS A 32 -12.97 3.48 3.78
N ARG A 33 -13.23 2.81 2.64
CA ARG A 33 -13.90 1.51 2.65
C ARG A 33 -13.41 0.62 1.54
N VAL A 34 -13.32 -0.67 1.82
CA VAL A 34 -13.03 -1.69 0.81
C VAL A 34 -14.11 -2.75 0.86
N LYS A 35 -14.58 -3.18 -0.31
CA LYS A 35 -15.51 -4.29 -0.47
C LYS A 35 -15.04 -5.22 -1.56
N ILE A 36 -14.75 -6.45 -1.20
CA ILE A 36 -14.43 -7.52 -2.14
C ILE A 36 -15.74 -8.14 -2.62
N MET A 37 -15.86 -8.36 -3.93
CA MET A 37 -17.09 -8.86 -4.52
C MET A 37 -17.22 -10.37 -4.26
N PHE A 38 -18.29 -10.79 -3.58
CA PHE A 38 -18.53 -12.18 -3.20
C PHE A 38 -18.49 -13.15 -4.42
N ASN A 39 -19.24 -12.84 -5.47
CA ASN A 39 -19.32 -13.67 -6.69
C ASN A 39 -18.09 -13.53 -7.62
N LYS A 40 -17.24 -12.52 -7.40
CA LYS A 40 -16.06 -12.24 -8.23
C LYS A 40 -14.93 -11.74 -7.34
N LYS A 41 -14.35 -12.63 -6.53
CA LYS A 41 -13.32 -12.30 -5.52
C LYS A 41 -12.07 -11.62 -6.09
N GLU A 42 -11.89 -11.75 -7.40
CA GLU A 42 -10.98 -11.01 -8.27
C GLU A 42 -11.31 -9.50 -8.45
N ASN A 43 -12.34 -8.97 -7.80
CA ASN A 43 -12.77 -7.58 -7.94
C ASN A 43 -13.05 -6.96 -6.58
N ALA A 44 -12.68 -5.69 -6.44
CA ALA A 44 -12.98 -4.91 -5.25
C ALA A 44 -13.49 -3.50 -5.59
N LEU A 45 -14.32 -2.97 -4.70
CA LEU A 45 -14.63 -1.55 -4.62
C LEU A 45 -13.74 -0.91 -3.57
N VAL A 46 -13.09 0.18 -3.92
CA VAL A 46 -12.28 0.96 -2.99
C VAL A 46 -12.81 2.39 -2.97
N GLN A 47 -13.35 2.78 -1.82
CA GLN A 47 -13.75 4.15 -1.55
C GLN A 47 -12.57 4.90 -0.95
N MET A 48 -12.02 5.85 -1.70
CA MET A 48 -11.04 6.81 -1.22
C MET A 48 -11.74 7.98 -0.51
N ALA A 49 -10.98 8.76 0.24
CA ALA A 49 -11.45 9.95 0.94
C ALA A 49 -12.09 10.99 0.00
N ASP A 50 -11.50 11.19 -1.17
CA ASP A 50 -11.99 12.13 -2.18
C ASP A 50 -11.73 11.65 -3.62
N ALA A 51 -12.28 12.38 -4.59
CA ALA A 51 -12.18 12.05 -6.02
C ALA A 51 -10.77 12.24 -6.59
N ASN A 52 -9.98 13.19 -6.07
CA ASN A 52 -8.63 13.45 -6.54
C ASN A 52 -7.69 12.30 -6.14
N GLN A 53 -7.82 11.82 -4.90
CA GLN A 53 -7.08 10.66 -4.40
C GLN A 53 -7.47 9.37 -5.14
N ALA A 54 -8.76 9.20 -5.44
CA ALA A 54 -9.22 8.10 -6.30
C ALA A 54 -8.58 8.18 -7.69
N GLN A 55 -8.55 9.36 -8.31
CA GLN A 55 -7.93 9.54 -9.62
C GLN A 55 -6.43 9.27 -9.59
N LEU A 56 -5.74 9.73 -8.54
CA LEU A 56 -4.31 9.51 -8.37
C LEU A 56 -3.98 8.03 -8.21
N ALA A 57 -4.72 7.32 -7.37
CA ALA A 57 -4.58 5.88 -7.19
C ALA A 57 -4.79 5.12 -8.51
N MET A 58 -5.82 5.49 -9.29
CA MET A 58 -6.07 4.87 -10.59
C MET A 58 -4.93 5.13 -11.58
N ASN A 59 -4.44 6.37 -11.67
CA ASN A 59 -3.38 6.76 -12.60
C ASN A 59 -2.07 6.01 -12.33
N HIS A 60 -1.78 5.68 -11.07
CA HIS A 60 -0.53 5.04 -10.69
C HIS A 60 -0.62 3.51 -10.62
N LEU A 61 -1.76 2.95 -10.21
CA LEU A 61 -1.91 1.51 -10.02
C LEU A 61 -2.44 0.78 -11.25
N SER A 62 -3.22 1.43 -12.12
CA SER A 62 -3.73 0.78 -13.32
C SER A 62 -2.58 0.41 -14.27
N GLY A 63 -2.54 -0.83 -14.73
CA GLY A 63 -1.47 -1.37 -15.57
C GLY A 63 -0.28 -1.94 -14.81
N GLN A 64 -0.19 -1.74 -13.48
CA GLN A 64 0.87 -2.33 -12.68
C GLN A 64 0.66 -3.83 -12.48
N ARG A 65 1.76 -4.58 -12.34
CA ARG A 65 1.70 -6.01 -12.02
C ARG A 65 1.78 -6.21 -10.50
N LEU A 66 0.93 -7.10 -9.99
CA LEU A 66 0.90 -7.53 -8.61
C LEU A 66 0.48 -9.00 -8.54
N TYR A 67 1.28 -9.84 -7.89
CA TYR A 67 1.08 -11.31 -7.81
C TYR A 67 0.88 -11.96 -9.20
N GLY A 68 1.71 -11.55 -10.16
CA GLY A 68 1.68 -12.05 -11.54
C GLY A 68 0.55 -11.49 -12.39
N LYS A 69 -0.35 -10.65 -11.85
CA LYS A 69 -1.55 -10.17 -12.53
C LYS A 69 -1.51 -8.65 -12.73
N VAL A 70 -2.05 -8.18 -13.86
CA VAL A 70 -2.11 -6.74 -14.17
C VAL A 70 -3.34 -6.13 -13.52
N LEU A 71 -3.12 -5.11 -12.68
CA LEU A 71 -4.17 -4.35 -12.02
C LEU A 71 -4.93 -3.50 -13.05
N ARG A 72 -6.26 -3.42 -12.92
CA ARG A 72 -7.10 -2.52 -13.72
C ARG A 72 -7.96 -1.65 -12.81
N ALA A 73 -7.65 -0.37 -12.73
CA ALA A 73 -8.40 0.58 -11.91
C ALA A 73 -9.27 1.49 -12.80
N THR A 74 -10.54 1.65 -12.44
CA THR A 74 -11.55 2.43 -13.20
C THR A 74 -12.52 3.13 -12.24
N LEU A 75 -13.18 4.21 -12.66
CA LEU A 75 -14.18 4.85 -11.80
C LEU A 75 -15.39 3.94 -11.56
N SER A 76 -15.89 3.94 -10.32
CA SER A 76 -17.13 3.25 -10.00
C SER A 76 -18.34 4.04 -10.44
N LYS A 77 -19.38 3.31 -10.84
CA LYS A 77 -20.75 3.83 -10.99
C LYS A 77 -21.48 3.96 -9.65
N HIS A 78 -20.98 3.32 -8.59
CA HIS A 78 -21.52 3.48 -7.24
C HIS A 78 -20.96 4.76 -6.60
N GLN A 79 -21.78 5.50 -5.87
CA GLN A 79 -21.32 6.71 -5.17
C GLN A 79 -20.62 6.41 -3.83
N ALA A 80 -20.92 5.28 -3.20
CA ALA A 80 -20.30 4.86 -1.94
C ALA A 80 -20.28 3.34 -1.83
N VAL A 81 -19.32 2.81 -1.07
CA VAL A 81 -19.29 1.41 -0.66
C VAL A 81 -20.25 1.23 0.52
N GLN A 82 -21.22 0.36 0.33
CA GLN A 82 -22.20 0.01 1.37
C GLN A 82 -21.60 -1.00 2.33
N LEU A 83 -21.74 -0.71 3.63
CA LEU A 83 -21.41 -1.66 4.69
C LEU A 83 -22.48 -2.74 4.80
N PRO A 84 -22.13 -3.94 5.30
CA PRO A 84 -23.11 -4.95 5.66
C PRO A 84 -24.10 -4.39 6.69
N ARG A 85 -25.35 -4.85 6.63
CA ARG A 85 -26.33 -4.52 7.68
C ARG A 85 -25.96 -5.27 8.96
N GLU A 86 -26.34 -4.73 10.12
CA GLU A 86 -26.20 -5.46 11.39
C GLU A 86 -26.89 -6.83 11.30
N GLY A 87 -26.19 -7.88 11.75
CA GLY A 87 -26.65 -9.27 11.66
C GLY A 87 -26.46 -9.93 10.29
N GLN A 88 -25.94 -9.23 9.27
CA GLN A 88 -25.59 -9.83 7.99
C GLN A 88 -24.11 -10.27 8.00
N GLU A 89 -23.87 -11.58 7.91
CA GLU A 89 -22.52 -12.09 7.69
C GLU A 89 -22.00 -11.66 6.31
N ASP A 90 -20.84 -11.01 6.27
CA ASP A 90 -20.17 -10.59 5.05
C ASP A 90 -18.84 -11.33 4.81
N GLN A 91 -18.53 -12.31 5.67
CA GLN A 91 -17.27 -13.06 5.66
C GLN A 91 -16.02 -12.17 5.74
N GLY A 92 -16.14 -10.96 6.30
CA GLY A 92 -15.04 -9.99 6.36
C GLY A 92 -14.64 -9.42 5.00
N LEU A 93 -15.51 -9.52 3.98
CA LEU A 93 -15.26 -8.99 2.63
C LEU A 93 -15.41 -7.47 2.56
N THR A 94 -16.07 -6.84 3.55
CA THR A 94 -16.20 -5.39 3.64
C THR A 94 -15.49 -4.87 4.89
N LYS A 95 -14.67 -3.84 4.73
CA LYS A 95 -13.98 -3.18 5.85
C LYS A 95 -14.12 -1.67 5.78
N ASP A 96 -14.37 -1.06 6.94
CA ASP A 96 -14.34 0.40 7.12
C ASP A 96 -13.00 0.82 7.75
N PHE A 97 -12.33 1.74 7.08
CA PHE A 97 -11.05 2.33 7.42
C PHE A 97 -11.14 3.84 7.60
N SER A 98 -12.34 4.45 7.58
CA SER A 98 -12.54 5.91 7.64
C SER A 98 -11.84 6.54 8.85
N ASN A 99 -11.74 5.80 9.95
CA ASN A 99 -11.08 6.23 11.19
C ASN A 99 -9.67 5.65 11.38
N SER A 100 -9.07 5.06 10.35
CA SER A 100 -7.77 4.40 10.46
C SER A 100 -6.69 5.36 10.99
N PRO A 101 -5.90 4.96 12.01
CA PRO A 101 -4.75 5.75 12.47
C PRO A 101 -3.59 5.73 11.46
N LEU A 102 -3.65 4.85 10.46
CA LEU A 102 -2.61 4.67 9.45
C LEU A 102 -2.75 5.61 8.24
N HIS A 103 -3.85 6.37 8.17
CA HIS A 103 -4.07 7.37 7.14
C HIS A 103 -2.92 8.38 7.05
N ARG A 104 -2.42 8.60 5.83
CA ARG A 104 -1.24 9.43 5.56
C ARG A 104 -1.64 10.86 5.21
N PHE A 105 -2.90 11.12 4.86
CA PHE A 105 -3.32 12.38 4.25
C PHE A 105 -4.31 13.20 5.12
N LYS A 106 -4.64 12.74 6.33
CA LYS A 106 -5.54 13.43 7.29
C LYS A 106 -5.18 14.88 7.61
N LYS A 107 -3.90 15.24 7.64
CA LYS A 107 -3.44 16.58 8.02
C LYS A 107 -3.30 17.47 6.77
N PRO A 108 -4.14 18.51 6.59
CA PRO A 108 -3.99 19.46 5.50
C PRO A 108 -2.58 20.08 5.51
N GLY A 109 -1.98 20.25 4.33
CA GLY A 109 -0.62 20.79 4.20
C GLY A 109 0.50 19.83 4.63
N SER A 110 0.19 18.57 4.97
CA SER A 110 1.21 17.55 5.23
C SER A 110 2.16 17.40 4.03
N LYS A 111 3.46 17.24 4.31
CA LYS A 111 4.46 16.92 3.29
C LYS A 111 4.14 15.63 2.51
N ASN A 112 3.28 14.77 3.04
CA ASN A 112 2.88 13.53 2.36
C ASN A 112 2.25 13.80 0.98
N PHE A 113 1.45 14.86 0.84
CA PHE A 113 0.85 15.22 -0.46
C PHE A 113 1.89 15.62 -1.53
N GLN A 114 3.07 16.07 -1.10
CA GLN A 114 4.17 16.45 -1.99
C GLN A 114 5.09 15.26 -2.32
N ASN A 115 4.93 14.12 -1.63
CA ASN A 115 5.82 12.96 -1.72
C ASN A 115 5.06 11.70 -2.19
N ILE A 116 4.07 11.89 -3.07
CA ILE A 116 3.39 10.80 -3.76
C ILE A 116 4.08 10.62 -5.12
N PHE A 117 4.65 9.44 -5.35
CA PHE A 117 5.39 9.12 -6.57
C PHE A 117 4.80 7.89 -7.29
N PRO A 118 4.97 7.79 -8.62
CA PRO A 118 4.62 6.57 -9.35
C PRO A 118 5.33 5.34 -8.77
N PRO A 119 4.77 4.12 -8.96
CA PRO A 119 5.45 2.88 -8.58
C PRO A 119 6.83 2.79 -9.24
N SER A 120 7.83 2.42 -8.45
CA SER A 120 9.21 2.23 -8.89
C SER A 120 9.84 1.08 -8.10
N ALA A 121 10.91 0.49 -8.63
CA ALA A 121 11.65 -0.57 -7.94
C ALA A 121 12.42 -0.06 -6.70
N THR A 122 12.53 1.27 -6.54
CA THR A 122 13.23 1.90 -5.42
C THR A 122 12.23 2.46 -4.42
N LEU A 123 12.34 2.03 -3.18
CA LEU A 123 11.52 2.48 -2.07
C LEU A 123 12.30 3.44 -1.17
N HIS A 124 11.58 4.45 -0.67
CA HIS A 124 12.01 5.31 0.41
C HIS A 124 11.47 4.77 1.73
N LEU A 125 12.39 4.53 2.66
CA LEU A 125 12.12 4.06 4.02
C LEU A 125 12.30 5.22 4.99
N SER A 126 11.39 5.35 5.96
CA SER A 126 11.53 6.33 7.04
C SER A 126 10.99 5.81 8.36
N ASN A 127 11.27 6.59 9.41
CA ASN A 127 10.97 6.24 10.79
C ASN A 127 11.77 5.02 11.29
N ILE A 128 13.02 4.92 10.83
CA ILE A 128 13.96 3.86 11.22
C ILE A 128 14.60 4.26 12.56
N PRO A 129 14.53 3.42 13.62
CA PRO A 129 15.18 3.70 14.88
C PRO A 129 16.71 3.53 14.77
N PRO A 130 17.52 4.19 15.63
CA PRO A 130 18.98 4.10 15.57
C PRO A 130 19.55 2.70 15.81
N SER A 131 18.78 1.83 16.47
CA SER A 131 19.14 0.44 16.77
C SER A 131 19.08 -0.48 15.54
N VAL A 132 18.32 -0.11 14.51
CA VAL A 132 18.17 -0.91 13.29
C VAL A 132 19.33 -0.70 12.32
N THR A 133 19.94 -1.81 11.91
CA THR A 133 21.10 -1.81 11.02
C THR A 133 20.71 -1.96 9.54
N VAL A 134 21.71 -1.86 8.66
CA VAL A 134 21.52 -2.13 7.22
C VAL A 134 21.08 -3.57 7.00
N ASP A 135 21.70 -4.51 7.72
CA ASP A 135 21.47 -5.94 7.52
C ASP A 135 20.08 -6.35 8.02
N ASP A 136 19.61 -5.77 9.13
CA ASP A 136 18.24 -5.99 9.62
C ASP A 136 17.19 -5.62 8.56
N LEU A 137 17.35 -4.45 7.91
CA LEU A 137 16.44 -4.03 6.85
C LEU A 137 16.57 -4.88 5.59
N LYS A 138 17.79 -5.26 5.18
CA LYS A 138 17.96 -6.14 4.02
C LYS A 138 17.35 -7.51 4.26
N ASN A 139 17.53 -8.07 5.46
CA ASN A 139 16.96 -9.34 5.87
C ASN A 139 15.44 -9.26 5.88
N LEU A 140 14.86 -8.21 6.49
CA LEU A 140 13.41 -7.99 6.50
C LEU A 140 12.79 -8.00 5.09
N PHE A 141 13.43 -7.32 4.12
CA PHE A 141 12.95 -7.32 2.74
C PHE A 141 13.17 -8.65 2.02
N THR A 142 14.25 -9.36 2.33
CA THR A 142 14.54 -10.68 1.76
C THR A 142 13.57 -11.74 2.29
N GLU A 143 13.22 -11.69 3.58
CA GLU A 143 12.23 -12.55 4.23
C GLU A 143 10.81 -12.34 3.67
N ALA A 144 10.49 -11.10 3.27
CA ALA A 144 9.29 -10.78 2.49
C ALA A 144 9.38 -11.23 1.00
N GLY A 145 10.38 -12.03 0.64
CA GLY A 145 10.54 -12.60 -0.69
C GLY A 145 11.09 -11.63 -1.75
N CYS A 146 11.61 -10.46 -1.36
CA CYS A 146 12.12 -9.48 -2.31
C CYS A 146 13.62 -9.64 -2.59
N SER A 147 14.04 -9.35 -3.81
CA SER A 147 15.44 -9.34 -4.20
C SER A 147 16.08 -7.96 -3.97
N VAL A 148 16.79 -7.77 -2.86
CA VAL A 148 17.47 -6.49 -2.58
C VAL A 148 18.69 -6.30 -3.50
N LYS A 149 18.65 -5.25 -4.33
CA LYS A 149 19.72 -4.89 -5.30
C LYS A 149 20.67 -3.83 -4.76
N ALA A 150 20.15 -2.83 -4.06
CA ALA A 150 20.95 -1.77 -3.47
C ALA A 150 20.29 -1.23 -2.21
N PHE A 151 21.09 -0.67 -1.30
CA PHE A 151 20.63 -0.03 -0.08
C PHE A 151 21.51 1.16 0.25
N LYS A 152 20.91 2.27 0.69
CA LYS A 152 21.64 3.47 1.10
C LYS A 152 20.91 4.23 2.21
N PHE A 153 21.55 4.38 3.36
CA PHE A 153 21.09 5.33 4.39
C PHE A 153 21.31 6.78 3.96
N PHE A 154 20.43 7.67 4.41
CA PHE A 154 20.66 9.11 4.32
C PHE A 154 21.68 9.54 5.36
N GLN A 155 22.65 10.37 4.94
CA GLN A 155 23.84 10.70 5.73
C GLN A 155 23.55 11.47 7.03
N LYS A 156 22.39 12.12 7.14
CA LYS A 156 22.11 13.06 8.24
C LYS A 156 21.92 12.35 9.58
N ASP A 157 21.02 11.37 9.65
CA ASP A 157 20.59 10.79 10.93
C ASP A 157 20.22 9.29 10.84
N ARG A 158 20.43 8.65 9.68
CA ARG A 158 20.03 7.25 9.40
C ARG A 158 18.56 6.92 9.71
N LYS A 159 17.70 7.92 9.92
CA LYS A 159 16.25 7.70 10.12
C LYS A 159 15.50 7.41 8.84
N MET A 160 16.20 7.58 7.71
CA MET A 160 15.70 7.41 6.36
C MET A 160 16.71 6.67 5.49
N ALA A 161 16.21 5.86 4.56
CA ALA A 161 17.01 5.10 3.62
C ALA A 161 16.32 4.96 2.26
N LEU A 162 17.11 4.61 1.25
CA LEU A 162 16.64 4.08 -0.02
C LEU A 162 16.99 2.60 -0.10
N ILE A 163 16.05 1.81 -0.60
CA ILE A 163 16.26 0.40 -0.93
C ILE A 163 15.76 0.14 -2.35
N GLN A 164 16.55 -0.53 -3.17
CA GLN A 164 16.19 -0.91 -4.52
C GLN A 164 15.97 -2.42 -4.59
N LEU A 165 14.85 -2.82 -5.19
CA LEU A 165 14.41 -4.20 -5.30
C LEU A 165 14.53 -4.70 -6.76
N GLY A 166 14.25 -5.99 -6.99
CA GLY A 166 14.45 -6.63 -8.28
C GLY A 166 13.49 -6.14 -9.37
N SER A 167 12.31 -5.68 -8.98
CA SER A 167 11.29 -5.18 -9.90
C SER A 167 10.34 -4.19 -9.24
N VAL A 168 9.53 -3.50 -10.05
CA VAL A 168 8.43 -2.66 -9.55
C VAL A 168 7.38 -3.50 -8.84
N GLU A 169 7.11 -4.72 -9.31
CA GLU A 169 6.16 -5.64 -8.67
C GLU A 169 6.60 -6.03 -7.25
N GLU A 170 7.87 -6.42 -7.09
CA GLU A 170 8.46 -6.69 -5.77
C GLU A 170 8.35 -5.47 -4.85
N ALA A 171 8.57 -4.26 -5.39
CA ALA A 171 8.44 -3.04 -4.59
C ALA A 171 7.00 -2.73 -4.16
N ILE A 172 6.00 -3.02 -5.01
CA ILE A 172 4.60 -2.92 -4.62
C ILE A 172 4.28 -3.95 -3.52
N GLN A 173 4.75 -5.19 -3.67
CA GLN A 173 4.54 -6.25 -2.67
C GLN A 173 5.19 -5.90 -1.33
N ALA A 174 6.46 -5.49 -1.35
CA ALA A 174 7.19 -5.06 -0.15
C ALA A 174 6.49 -3.90 0.56
N LEU A 175 5.97 -2.93 -0.21
CA LEU A 175 5.22 -1.82 0.37
C LEU A 175 3.94 -2.31 1.06
N ILE A 176 3.22 -3.25 0.45
CA ILE A 176 2.00 -3.81 1.01
C ILE A 176 2.28 -4.52 2.34
N GLU A 177 3.35 -5.30 2.38
CA GLU A 177 3.66 -6.19 3.50
C GLU A 177 4.39 -5.47 4.64
N LEU A 178 5.37 -4.64 4.30
CA LEU A 178 6.30 -4.06 5.28
C LEU A 178 5.91 -2.65 5.72
N HIS A 179 4.90 -2.03 5.08
CA HIS A 179 4.41 -0.76 5.59
C HIS A 179 3.76 -0.92 6.95
N ASN A 180 4.20 -0.11 7.91
CA ASN A 180 3.80 -0.14 9.30
C ASN A 180 4.31 -1.38 10.07
N HIS A 181 5.32 -2.08 9.54
CA HIS A 181 6.05 -3.11 10.28
C HIS A 181 6.68 -2.51 11.54
N ASP A 182 6.56 -3.20 12.67
CA ASP A 182 7.12 -2.76 13.95
C ASP A 182 8.64 -3.02 13.97
N LEU A 183 9.42 -1.96 14.15
CA LEU A 183 10.89 -2.02 14.27
C LEU A 183 11.35 -1.95 15.73
N GLY A 184 10.42 -2.03 16.69
CA GLY A 184 10.68 -1.84 18.10
C GLY A 184 10.71 -0.36 18.49
N GLU A 185 10.84 -0.08 19.80
CA GLU A 185 10.92 1.28 20.36
C GLU A 185 9.78 2.21 19.89
N ASN A 186 8.58 1.66 19.67
CA ASN A 186 7.42 2.39 19.11
C ASN A 186 7.65 2.98 17.70
N HIS A 187 8.66 2.48 16.97
CA HIS A 187 8.95 2.87 15.60
C HIS A 187 8.28 1.89 14.62
N HIS A 188 7.41 2.41 13.78
CA HIS A 188 6.78 1.65 12.71
C HIS A 188 7.34 2.10 11.36
N LEU A 189 7.81 1.16 10.54
CA LEU A 189 8.43 1.42 9.26
C LEU A 189 7.45 2.13 8.31
N ARG A 190 7.87 3.26 7.76
CA ARG A 190 7.11 3.98 6.73
C ARG A 190 7.76 3.71 5.37
N VAL A 191 6.96 3.22 4.42
CA VAL A 191 7.41 2.82 3.08
C VAL A 191 6.64 3.61 2.03
N SER A 192 7.36 4.23 1.10
CA SER A 192 6.82 4.96 -0.05
C SER A 192 7.68 4.69 -1.28
N PHE A 193 7.14 4.85 -2.48
CA PHE A 193 7.96 4.83 -3.70
C PHE A 193 8.92 6.02 -3.72
N SER A 194 10.06 5.85 -4.40
CA SER A 194 11.06 6.89 -4.58
C SER A 194 11.23 7.22 -6.06
N LYS A 195 11.43 8.51 -6.36
CA LYS A 195 11.91 8.97 -7.67
C LYS A 195 13.43 8.86 -7.84
N SER A 196 14.15 8.69 -6.73
CA SER A 196 15.61 8.61 -6.72
C SER A 196 16.07 7.18 -6.98
N THR A 197 17.14 7.04 -7.76
CA THR A 197 17.88 5.80 -7.95
C THR A 197 19.12 5.79 -7.06
N ILE A 198 19.63 4.59 -6.74
CA ILE A 198 20.85 4.40 -5.95
C ILE A 198 21.75 3.35 -6.59
#